data_AF-A0A7Y8H796-F1
#
_entry.id   AF-A0A7Y8H796-F1
#
_cell.length_a   1.000
_cell.length_b   1.000
_cell.length_c   1.000
_cell.angle_alpha   90.00
_cell.angle_beta   90.00
_cell.angle_gamma   90.00
#
_symmetry.space_group_name_H-M   'P 1'
#
loop_
_entity.id
_entity.type
_entity.pdbx_description
1 polymer ?
#
loop_
_entity_poly.entity_id
_entity_poly.type
_entity_poly.pdbx_seq_one_letter_code
_entity_poly.pdbx_strand_id
1 'polypeptide(L)'
;MKERIEWHKKQRGDAWDTYEEPLRIADVIKSIGVEYKVIILDCLTLWLSNLMYADLKITDSINAFIDVLKNVGTGQALPDKLNTYKFNSSNF
;
A
#
# COMPACT_ATOMS: atom_id res chain seq x y z
N MET A 1 -9.26 5.90 16.23
CA MET A 1 -8.84 5.51 14.86
C MET A 1 -9.18 4.06 14.55
N LYS A 2 -8.83 3.09 15.43
CA LYS A 2 -9.27 1.68 15.32
C LYS A 2 -10.78 1.51 15.11
N GLU A 3 -11.63 2.20 15.89
CA GLU A 3 -13.10 2.09 15.71
C GLU A 3 -13.59 2.54 14.33
N ARG A 4 -12.94 3.53 13.71
CA ARG A 4 -13.25 3.95 12.34
C ARG A 4 -12.84 2.87 11.33
N ILE A 5 -11.66 2.28 11.50
CA ILE A 5 -11.17 1.19 10.65
C ILE A 5 -12.12 0.00 10.72
N GLU A 6 -12.54 -0.39 11.93
CA GLU A 6 -13.49 -1.49 12.14
C GLU A 6 -14.86 -1.20 11.55
N TRP A 7 -15.35 0.04 11.62
CA TRP A 7 -16.58 0.44 10.98
C TRP A 7 -16.48 0.39 9.44
N HIS A 8 -15.37 0.86 8.87
CA HIS A 8 -15.10 0.76 7.43
C HIS A 8 -14.99 -0.69 6.95
N LYS A 9 -14.36 -1.58 7.73
CA LYS A 9 -14.31 -3.03 7.44
C LYS A 9 -15.71 -3.64 7.44
N LYS A 10 -16.51 -3.36 8.47
CA LYS A 10 -17.89 -3.88 8.60
C LYS A 10 -18.81 -3.41 7.47
N GLN A 11 -18.62 -2.21 6.92
CA GLN A 11 -19.44 -1.72 5.80
C GLN A 11 -19.10 -2.38 4.45
N ARG A 12 -17.89 -2.93 4.27
CA ARG A 12 -17.49 -3.53 2.98
C ARG A 12 -18.01 -4.96 2.81
N GLY A 13 -18.30 -5.67 3.89
CA GLY A 13 -18.76 -7.06 3.89
C GLY A 13 -17.66 -8.08 3.54
N ASP A 14 -18.00 -9.36 3.50
CA ASP A 14 -17.05 -10.49 3.32
C ASP A 14 -16.48 -10.62 1.89
N ALA A 15 -16.89 -9.74 0.96
CA ALA A 15 -16.43 -9.76 -0.43
C ALA A 15 -15.05 -9.08 -0.62
N TRP A 16 -14.47 -8.52 0.43
CA TRP A 16 -13.22 -7.77 0.37
C TRP A 16 -12.17 -8.33 1.31
N ASP A 17 -11.03 -8.70 0.74
CA ASP A 17 -9.83 -8.93 1.53
C ASP A 17 -9.20 -7.58 1.93
N THR A 18 -8.87 -7.45 3.22
CA THR A 18 -8.32 -6.22 3.78
C THR A 18 -6.84 -6.39 4.12
N TYR A 19 -6.02 -5.51 3.57
CA TYR A 19 -4.59 -5.45 3.81
C TYR A 19 -4.24 -4.13 4.51
N GLU A 20 -3.58 -4.21 5.68
CA GLU A 20 -3.08 -3.04 6.41
C GLU A 20 -1.58 -2.87 6.13
N GLU A 21 -1.21 -1.84 5.37
CA GLU A 21 0.19 -1.51 5.09
C GLU A 21 0.40 0.01 5.17
N PRO A 22 1.09 0.51 6.21
CA PRO A 22 1.19 1.94 6.47
C PRO A 22 2.24 2.67 5.63
N LEU A 23 3.20 1.96 5.01
CA LEU A 23 4.35 2.58 4.34
C LEU A 23 4.54 2.05 2.91
N ARG A 24 4.58 0.72 2.74
CA ARG A 24 4.98 0.05 1.49
C ARG A 24 3.79 -0.38 0.63
N ILE A 25 2.84 0.52 0.43
CA ILE A 25 1.60 0.22 -0.32
C ILE A 25 1.89 -0.24 -1.76
N ALA A 26 2.97 0.25 -2.37
CA ALA A 26 3.40 -0.13 -3.71
C ALA A 26 3.69 -1.64 -3.81
N ASP A 27 4.36 -2.21 -2.80
CA ASP A 27 4.71 -3.63 -2.79
C ASP A 27 3.47 -4.51 -2.60
N VAL A 28 2.55 -4.09 -1.73
CA VAL A 28 1.26 -4.78 -1.54
C VAL A 28 0.48 -4.80 -2.84
N ILE A 29 0.32 -3.65 -3.50
CA ILE A 29 -0.43 -3.57 -4.78
C ILE A 29 0.24 -4.42 -5.86
N LYS A 30 1.58 -4.51 -5.92
CA LYS A 30 2.27 -5.43 -6.84
C LYS A 30 1.92 -6.89 -6.56
N SER A 31 1.92 -7.28 -5.28
CA SER A 31 1.67 -8.67 -4.89
C SER A 31 0.23 -9.11 -5.16
N ILE A 32 -0.74 -8.24 -4.88
CA ILE A 32 -2.17 -8.58 -4.97
C ILE A 32 -2.79 -8.16 -6.32
N GLY A 33 -2.16 -7.26 -7.07
CA GLY A 33 -2.71 -6.68 -8.30
C GLY A 33 -2.92 -7.64 -9.47
N VAL A 34 -2.39 -8.87 -9.37
CA VAL A 34 -2.66 -9.95 -10.33
C VAL A 34 -3.94 -10.73 -9.96
N GLU A 35 -4.26 -10.82 -8.68
CA GLU A 35 -5.36 -11.61 -8.15
C GLU A 35 -6.66 -10.81 -8.08
N TYR A 36 -6.58 -9.52 -7.72
CA TYR A 36 -7.76 -8.67 -7.54
C TYR A 36 -7.95 -7.73 -8.73
N LYS A 37 -9.17 -7.73 -9.28
CA LYS A 37 -9.57 -6.82 -10.37
C LYS A 37 -9.83 -5.39 -9.89
N VAL A 38 -10.17 -5.22 -8.61
CA VAL A 38 -10.50 -3.92 -8.00
C VAL A 38 -9.77 -3.81 -6.67
N ILE A 39 -9.03 -2.72 -6.49
CA ILE A 39 -8.32 -2.41 -5.25
C ILE A 39 -8.78 -1.04 -4.77
N ILE A 40 -9.18 -0.97 -3.49
CA ILE A 40 -9.56 0.29 -2.83
C ILE A 40 -8.50 0.62 -1.78
N LEU A 41 -7.88 1.79 -1.92
CA LEU A 41 -6.93 2.32 -0.96
C LEU A 41 -7.62 3.31 -0.01
N ASP A 42 -7.51 3.08 1.30
CA ASP A 42 -8.14 3.90 2.34
C ASP A 42 -7.14 4.15 3.49
N CYS A 43 -6.55 5.35 3.68
CA CYS A 43 -6.64 6.54 2.82
C CYS A 43 -5.27 7.14 2.51
N LEU A 44 -5.16 7.80 1.34
CA LEU A 44 -3.91 8.40 0.86
C LEU A 44 -3.34 9.45 1.81
N THR A 45 -4.19 10.25 2.46
CA THR A 45 -3.73 11.27 3.42
C THR A 45 -3.08 10.63 4.64
N LEU A 46 -3.65 9.54 5.17
CA LEU A 46 -3.06 8.81 6.29
C LEU A 46 -1.75 8.14 5.88
N TRP A 47 -1.71 7.51 4.72
CA TRP A 47 -0.47 6.94 4.19
C TRP A 47 0.63 8.00 4.06
N LEU A 48 0.31 9.17 3.50
CA LEU A 48 1.29 10.26 3.38
C LEU A 48 1.76 10.77 4.75
N SER A 49 0.87 10.90 5.73
CA SER A 49 1.25 11.26 7.10
C SER A 49 2.18 10.21 7.73
N ASN A 50 1.93 8.92 7.50
CA ASN A 50 2.81 7.85 7.97
C ASN A 50 4.20 7.93 7.31
N LEU A 51 4.28 8.22 6.00
CA LEU A 51 5.56 8.42 5.32
C LEU A 51 6.35 9.60 5.90
N MET A 52 5.67 10.72 6.17
CA MET A 52 6.30 11.90 6.79
C MET A 52 6.84 11.59 8.19
N TYR A 53 6.12 10.77 8.96
CA TYR A 53 6.53 10.39 10.31
C TYR A 53 7.71 9.41 10.33
N ALA A 54 7.80 8.53 9.32
CA ALA A 54 8.82 7.49 9.22
C ALA A 54 10.21 8.01 8.77
N ASP A 55 10.37 9.32 8.54
CA ASP A 55 11.59 9.96 7.99
C ASP A 55 12.13 9.28 6.73
N LEU A 56 11.22 8.69 5.95
CA LEU A 56 11.56 8.06 4.68
C LEU A 56 11.65 9.13 3.58
N LYS A 57 12.40 8.83 2.52
CA LYS A 57 12.35 9.62 1.30
C LYS A 57 10.97 9.50 0.66
N ILE A 58 10.11 10.46 1.00
CA ILE A 58 8.70 10.52 0.55
C ILE A 58 8.63 10.45 -0.97
N THR A 59 9.53 11.16 -1.67
CA THR A 59 9.60 11.18 -3.13
C THR A 59 9.82 9.79 -3.73
N ASP A 60 10.69 8.96 -3.13
CA ASP A 60 10.94 7.60 -3.60
C ASP A 60 9.69 6.72 -3.44
N SER A 61 8.98 6.88 -2.30
CA SER A 61 7.74 6.14 -2.02
C SER A 61 6.60 6.53 -2.95
N ILE A 62 6.46 7.83 -3.25
CA ILE A 62 5.47 8.35 -4.21
C ILE A 62 5.77 7.86 -5.62
N ASN A 63 7.04 7.91 -6.05
CA ASN A 63 7.44 7.44 -7.37
C ASN A 63 7.19 5.95 -7.54
N ALA A 64 7.55 5.14 -6.53
CA ALA A 64 7.24 3.72 -6.52
C ALA A 64 5.73 3.45 -6.63
N PHE A 65 4.90 4.20 -5.91
CA PHE A 65 3.46 4.08 -5.99
C PHE A 65 2.91 4.44 -7.39
N ILE A 66 3.36 5.56 -7.98
CA ILE A 66 2.97 5.97 -9.33
C ILE A 66 3.35 4.91 -10.37
N ASP A 67 4.55 4.36 -10.27
CA ASP A 67 5.02 3.34 -11.21
C ASP A 67 4.23 2.04 -11.09
N VAL A 68 3.78 1.68 -9.89
CA VAL A 68 2.84 0.57 -9.72
C VAL A 68 1.52 0.87 -10.43
N LEU A 69 0.92 2.03 -10.19
CA LEU A 69 -0.37 2.38 -10.80
C LEU A 69 -0.35 2.37 -12.34
N LYS A 70 0.76 2.74 -12.97
CA LYS A 70 0.93 2.66 -14.43
C LYS A 70 0.90 1.22 -14.98
N ASN A 71 1.27 0.25 -14.14
CA ASN A 71 1.45 -1.16 -14.54
C ASN A 71 0.38 -2.09 -13.92
N VAL A 72 -0.49 -1.58 -13.04
CA VAL A 72 -1.60 -2.37 -12.50
C VAL A 72 -2.56 -2.73 -13.63
N GLY A 73 -2.79 -4.03 -13.82
CA GLY A 73 -3.70 -4.57 -14.83
C GLY A 73 -3.09 -4.86 -16.21
N THR A 74 -1.81 -4.56 -16.46
CA THR A 74 -1.17 -4.87 -17.76
C THR A 74 -0.64 -6.31 -17.84
N GLY A 75 -0.76 -7.12 -16.78
CA GLY A 75 -0.23 -8.48 -16.73
C GLY A 75 1.30 -8.56 -16.80
N GLN A 76 1.98 -7.42 -16.72
CA GLN A 76 3.43 -7.33 -16.83
C GLN A 76 4.04 -7.33 -15.43
N ALA A 77 4.88 -8.33 -15.13
CA ALA A 77 5.64 -8.40 -13.90
C ALA A 77 6.46 -7.10 -13.74
N LEU A 78 6.23 -6.38 -12.65
CA LEU A 78 6.93 -5.13 -12.40
C LEU A 78 8.43 -5.40 -12.17
N PRO A 79 9.32 -4.52 -12.66
CA PRO A 79 10.76 -4.72 -12.51
C PRO A 79 11.17 -4.76 -11.03
N ASP A 80 11.96 -5.77 -10.67
CA ASP A 80 12.47 -6.16 -9.33
C ASP A 80 13.32 -5.10 -8.58
N LYS A 81 13.31 -3.83 -9.00
CA LYS A 81 14.30 -2.83 -8.54
C LYS A 81 13.91 -2.03 -7.29
N LEU A 82 13.24 -2.62 -6.29
CA LEU A 82 12.99 -1.92 -5.00
C LEU A 82 13.53 -2.64 -3.76
N ASN A 83 14.46 -3.57 -3.93
CA ASN A 83 15.01 -4.38 -2.84
C ASN A 83 16.07 -3.65 -1.96
N THR A 84 15.81 -2.42 -1.52
CA THR A 84 16.77 -1.64 -0.70
C THR A 84 16.22 -0.99 0.57
N TYR A 85 15.01 -1.34 1.03
CA TYR A 85 14.52 -0.82 2.31
C TYR A 85 14.28 -1.97 3.28
N LYS A 86 15.36 -2.34 3.99
CA LYS A 86 15.33 -3.33 5.06
C LYS A 86 14.37 -2.86 6.16
N PHE A 87 13.39 -3.71 6.43
CA PHE A 87 12.51 -3.68 7.58
C PHE A 87 13.32 -3.58 8.87
N ASN A 88 13.15 -2.50 9.65
CA ASN A 88 13.61 -2.46 11.03
C ASN A 88 12.37 -2.43 11.94
N SER A 89 12.08 -3.56 12.56
CA SER A 89 10.90 -3.84 13.39
C SER A 89 10.93 -3.19 14.77
N SER A 90 11.81 -2.21 15.00
CA SER A 90 12.12 -1.74 16.35
C SER A 90 11.26 -0.58 16.86
N ASN A 91 10.27 -0.09 16.10
CA ASN A 91 9.43 1.05 16.52
C ASN A 91 7.91 0.78 16.34
N PHE A 92 7.42 -0.36 16.82
CA PHE A 92 6.01 -0.53 17.21
C PHE A 92 5.89 -0.55 18.72
#